data_AF-A0A7D5GA27-F1
#
_entry.id   AF-A0A7D5GA27-F1
#
_cell.length_a   1.000
_cell.length_b   1.000
_cell.length_c   1.000
_cell.angle_alpha   90.00
_cell.angle_beta   90.00
_cell.angle_gamma   90.00
#
_symmetry.space_group_name_H-M   'P 1'
#
loop_
_entity.id
_entity.type
_entity.pdbx_description
1 polymer ?
#
loop_
_entity_poly.entity_id
_entity_poly.type
_entity_poly.pdbx_seq_one_letter_code
_entity_poly.pdbx_strand_id
1 'polypeptide(L)'
;MRGFYIGRFQPFHNGHHHMVEEIAEEVDELVLGIGSAGDSHTMRNPFTAGERIMMVSKSVDELDLRTYPVPIEDLERNSVWVSHVQSMSPQFDVAYSNNPLVVQLFREAGVEVRSSPMFRREVLEGAELRDRMVRGDGWETLVPDAVTDVIEEIDGVERIRRVADTDANGDDNADPE
;
A
#
# COMPACT_ATOMS: atom_id res chain seq x y z
N MET A 1 -16.76 -14.37 7.02
CA MET A 1 -15.29 -14.39 7.19
C MET A 1 -14.76 -13.04 6.75
N ARG A 2 -13.98 -12.36 7.60
CA ARG A 2 -13.34 -11.09 7.28
C ARG A 2 -11.84 -11.29 7.07
N GLY A 3 -11.35 -10.88 5.91
CA GLY A 3 -9.92 -10.86 5.58
C GLY A 3 -9.24 -9.57 6.01
N PHE A 4 -7.92 -9.61 6.14
CA PHE A 4 -7.05 -8.45 6.30
C PHE A 4 -5.91 -8.49 5.30
N TYR A 5 -5.77 -7.44 4.49
CA TYR A 5 -4.67 -7.30 3.54
C TYR A 5 -3.98 -5.95 3.76
N ILE A 6 -2.65 -5.97 3.88
CA ILE A 6 -1.87 -4.77 4.18
C ILE A 6 -0.79 -4.51 3.13
N GLY A 7 -0.69 -3.25 2.74
CA GLY A 7 0.36 -2.73 1.86
C GLY A 7 0.59 -1.25 2.11
N ARG A 8 1.74 -0.73 1.66
CA ARG A 8 1.97 0.73 1.67
C ARG A 8 1.13 1.43 0.62
N PHE A 9 0.84 0.76 -0.51
CA PHE A 9 0.09 1.30 -1.65
C PHE A 9 0.65 2.65 -2.14
N GLN A 10 1.94 2.67 -2.51
CA GLN A 10 2.68 3.87 -2.94
C GLN A 10 3.10 3.79 -4.42
N PRO A 11 2.17 3.86 -5.39
CA PRO A 11 0.71 3.93 -5.27
C PRO A 11 0.04 2.54 -5.19
N PHE A 12 -1.30 2.51 -5.11
CA PHE A 12 -2.08 1.30 -5.42
C PHE A 12 -1.89 0.94 -6.91
N HIS A 13 -1.77 -0.34 -7.26
CA HIS A 13 -1.39 -0.75 -8.62
C HIS A 13 -2.06 -2.08 -9.00
N ASN A 14 -1.99 -2.49 -10.27
CA ASN A 14 -2.72 -3.65 -10.79
C ASN A 14 -2.39 -4.96 -10.05
N GLY A 15 -1.16 -5.13 -9.57
CA GLY A 15 -0.80 -6.26 -8.71
C GLY A 15 -1.53 -6.29 -7.35
N HIS A 16 -1.82 -5.11 -6.77
CA HIS A 16 -2.63 -5.02 -5.54
C HIS A 16 -4.11 -5.25 -5.86
N HIS A 17 -4.62 -4.69 -6.96
CA HIS A 17 -6.00 -4.88 -7.40
C HIS A 17 -6.32 -6.37 -7.58
N HIS A 18 -5.47 -7.08 -8.33
CA HIS A 18 -5.62 -8.50 -8.55
C HIS A 18 -5.54 -9.33 -7.26
N MET A 19 -4.68 -8.95 -6.32
CA MET A 19 -4.67 -9.58 -4.99
C MET A 19 -6.02 -9.40 -4.28
N VAL A 20 -6.64 -8.22 -4.39
CA VAL A 20 -7.95 -7.96 -3.79
C VAL A 20 -9.05 -8.78 -4.48
N GLU A 21 -9.03 -8.92 -5.80
CA GLU A 21 -9.95 -9.78 -6.56
C GLU A 21 -9.89 -11.23 -6.05
N GLU A 22 -8.69 -11.80 -5.94
CA GLU A 22 -8.51 -13.18 -5.46
C GLU A 22 -8.98 -13.36 -4.01
N ILE A 23 -8.71 -12.38 -3.14
CA ILE A 23 -9.20 -12.41 -1.75
C ILE A 23 -10.73 -12.32 -1.72
N ALA A 24 -11.34 -11.53 -2.61
CA ALA A 24 -12.79 -11.36 -2.68
C ALA A 24 -13.54 -12.67 -2.93
N GLU A 25 -12.90 -13.66 -3.56
CA GLU A 25 -13.46 -15.00 -3.77
C GLU A 25 -13.50 -15.85 -2.48
N GLU A 26 -12.71 -15.49 -1.46
CA GLU A 26 -12.55 -16.27 -0.23
C GLU A 26 -13.24 -15.66 1.00
N VAL A 27 -13.59 -14.37 0.97
CA VAL A 27 -14.08 -13.63 2.15
C VAL A 27 -15.31 -12.79 1.86
N ASP A 28 -16.12 -12.54 2.89
CA ASP A 28 -17.33 -11.69 2.76
C ASP A 28 -16.99 -10.19 2.88
N GLU A 29 -15.90 -9.88 3.59
CA GLU A 29 -15.46 -8.52 3.88
C GLU A 29 -13.93 -8.45 3.96
N LEU A 30 -13.34 -7.31 3.59
CA LEU A 30 -11.90 -7.13 3.58
C LEU A 30 -11.46 -5.82 4.23
N VAL A 31 -10.60 -5.92 5.25
CA VAL A 31 -9.86 -4.77 5.77
C VAL A 31 -8.64 -4.54 4.88
N LEU A 32 -8.52 -3.34 4.34
CA LEU A 32 -7.39 -2.88 3.52
C LEU A 32 -6.51 -1.97 4.37
N GLY A 33 -5.51 -2.56 5.02
CA GLY A 33 -4.53 -1.86 5.84
C GLY A 33 -3.57 -1.03 4.99
N ILE A 34 -3.60 0.28 5.16
CA ILE A 34 -2.71 1.23 4.48
C ILE A 34 -1.54 1.50 5.43
N GLY A 35 -0.49 0.68 5.29
CA GLY A 35 0.70 0.72 6.14
C GLY A 35 1.58 1.95 5.88
N SER A 36 2.49 2.25 6.80
CA SER A 36 3.32 3.47 6.77
C SER A 36 2.45 4.73 6.57
N ALA A 37 1.32 4.82 7.29
CA ALA A 37 0.35 5.90 7.12
C ALA A 37 0.93 7.29 7.44
N GLY A 38 1.90 7.36 8.36
CA GLY A 38 2.61 8.58 8.71
C GLY A 38 3.62 9.08 7.65
N ASP A 39 4.01 8.22 6.70
CA ASP A 39 5.00 8.58 5.69
C ASP A 39 4.35 9.19 4.44
N SER A 40 4.92 10.30 3.96
CA SER A 40 4.57 10.96 2.69
C SER A 40 5.72 11.83 2.18
N HIS A 41 5.61 12.39 0.97
CA HIS A 41 6.57 13.35 0.41
C HIS A 41 8.03 12.88 0.36
N THR A 42 8.25 11.58 0.19
CA THR A 42 9.58 10.99 -0.07
C THR A 42 9.57 10.19 -1.37
N MET A 43 10.74 9.92 -1.95
CA MET A 43 10.85 9.04 -3.12
C MET A 43 10.27 7.64 -2.89
N ARG A 44 10.33 7.16 -1.65
CA ARG A 44 9.79 5.86 -1.26
C ARG A 44 8.29 5.88 -0.96
N ASN A 45 7.82 6.97 -0.34
CA ASN A 45 6.46 7.18 0.10
C ASN A 45 5.98 8.57 -0.36
N PRO A 46 5.60 8.76 -1.63
CA PRO A 46 5.25 10.08 -2.13
C PRO A 46 3.82 10.52 -1.76
N PHE A 47 2.91 9.57 -1.56
CA PHE A 47 1.49 9.83 -1.31
C PHE A 47 1.17 9.73 0.19
N THR A 48 0.32 10.63 0.66
CA THR A 48 -0.22 10.63 2.03
C THR A 48 -1.16 9.44 2.24
N ALA A 49 -1.51 9.14 3.50
CA ALA A 49 -2.52 8.11 3.79
C ALA A 49 -3.87 8.42 3.14
N GLY A 50 -4.31 9.69 3.15
CA GLY A 50 -5.59 10.12 2.57
C GLY A 50 -5.67 9.89 1.06
N GLU A 51 -4.61 10.25 0.34
CA GLU A 51 -4.51 10.02 -1.12
C GLU A 51 -4.55 8.53 -1.45
N ARG A 52 -3.88 7.71 -0.63
CA ARG A 52 -3.90 6.24 -0.79
C ARG A 52 -5.26 5.63 -0.45
N ILE A 53 -5.99 6.18 0.53
CA ILE A 53 -7.38 5.80 0.79
C ILE A 53 -8.22 6.07 -0.45
N MET A 54 -8.07 7.23 -1.11
CA MET A 54 -8.80 7.55 -2.34
C MET A 54 -8.48 6.56 -3.46
N MET A 55 -7.19 6.29 -3.69
CA MET A 55 -6.74 5.31 -4.70
C MET A 55 -7.36 3.94 -4.46
N VAL A 56 -7.18 3.40 -3.25
CA VAL A 56 -7.69 2.07 -2.89
C VAL A 56 -9.21 2.01 -2.99
N SER A 57 -9.92 2.95 -2.37
CA SER A 57 -11.38 2.94 -2.31
C SER A 57 -12.01 3.04 -3.69
N LYS A 58 -11.52 3.97 -4.54
CA LYS A 58 -12.04 4.12 -5.91
C LYS A 58 -11.71 2.90 -6.79
N SER A 59 -10.55 2.27 -6.60
CA SER A 59 -10.18 1.09 -7.38
C SER A 59 -11.01 -0.15 -7.06
N VAL A 60 -11.40 -0.35 -5.79
CA VAL A 60 -12.11 -1.57 -5.39
C VAL A 60 -13.64 -1.40 -5.34
N ASP A 61 -14.15 -0.21 -5.66
CA ASP A 61 -15.60 0.10 -5.63
C ASP A 61 -16.41 -0.73 -6.65
N GLU A 62 -15.76 -1.17 -7.72
CA GLU A 62 -16.37 -2.04 -8.73
C GLU A 62 -16.51 -3.51 -8.29
N LEU A 63 -15.83 -3.89 -7.20
CA LEU A 63 -15.90 -5.24 -6.65
C LEU A 63 -17.12 -5.37 -5.74
N ASP A 64 -17.86 -6.48 -5.83
CA ASP A 64 -18.94 -6.82 -4.90
C ASP A 64 -18.36 -7.33 -3.55
N LEU A 65 -17.51 -6.51 -2.94
CA LEU A 65 -16.78 -6.80 -1.71
C LEU A 65 -16.89 -5.62 -0.75
N ARG A 66 -17.35 -5.88 0.47
CA ARG A 66 -17.35 -4.85 1.51
C ARG A 66 -15.93 -4.61 2.02
N THR A 67 -15.40 -3.42 1.78
CA THR A 67 -14.03 -3.07 2.15
C THR A 67 -13.97 -2.04 3.28
N TYR A 68 -12.88 -2.10 4.06
CA TYR A 68 -12.54 -1.14 5.12
C TYR A 68 -11.11 -0.64 4.92
N PRO A 69 -10.89 0.49 4.23
CA PRO A 69 -9.59 1.14 4.18
C PRO A 69 -9.22 1.68 5.57
N VAL A 70 -8.12 1.22 6.14
CA VAL A 70 -7.67 1.61 7.49
C VAL A 70 -6.21 2.10 7.42
N PRO A 71 -5.92 3.39 7.70
CA PRO A 71 -4.56 3.86 7.81
C PRO A 71 -3.89 3.32 9.08
N ILE A 72 -2.72 2.71 8.92
CA ILE A 72 -1.95 2.09 10.01
C ILE A 72 -0.54 2.69 9.98
N GLU A 73 -0.19 3.39 11.05
CA GLU A 73 1.16 3.93 11.24
C GLU A 73 2.14 2.81 11.61
N ASP A 74 3.41 3.00 11.24
CA ASP A 74 4.45 2.06 11.64
C ASP A 74 4.79 2.25 13.12
N LEU A 75 5.07 1.14 13.80
CA LEU A 75 5.57 1.16 15.18
C LEU A 75 7.00 0.67 15.19
N GLU A 76 7.87 1.38 15.92
CA GLU A 76 9.25 0.96 16.17
C GLU A 76 9.36 -0.22 17.16
N ARG A 77 8.33 -1.07 17.22
CA ARG A 77 8.26 -2.27 18.08
C ARG A 77 7.39 -3.34 17.43
N ASN A 78 8.04 -4.25 16.71
CA ASN A 78 7.38 -5.37 16.04
C ASN A 78 6.52 -6.22 16.99
N SER A 79 6.95 -6.41 18.25
CA SER A 79 6.26 -7.25 19.23
C SER A 79 4.85 -6.80 19.61
N VAL A 80 4.50 -5.54 19.35
CA VAL A 80 3.16 -4.98 19.60
C VAL A 80 2.42 -4.58 18.33
N TRP A 81 3.04 -4.79 17.16
CA TRP A 81 2.50 -4.33 15.87
C TRP A 81 1.15 -4.99 15.54
N VAL A 82 0.99 -6.29 15.77
CA VAL A 82 -0.29 -6.97 15.50
C VAL A 82 -1.41 -6.45 16.41
N SER A 83 -1.12 -6.20 17.69
CA SER A 83 -2.10 -5.61 18.61
C SER A 83 -2.52 -4.21 18.16
N HIS A 84 -1.56 -3.42 17.66
CA HIS A 84 -1.86 -2.12 17.07
C HIS A 84 -2.76 -2.23 15.83
N VAL A 85 -2.42 -3.11 14.88
CA VAL A 85 -3.25 -3.40 13.70
C VAL A 85 -4.67 -3.79 14.09
N GLN A 86 -4.82 -4.70 15.07
CA GLN A 86 -6.11 -5.17 15.57
C GLN A 86 -6.91 -4.07 16.29
N SER A 87 -6.25 -3.14 16.98
CA SER A 87 -6.92 -2.01 17.64
C SER A 87 -7.46 -0.96 16.68
N MET A 88 -6.85 -0.82 15.50
CA MET A 88 -7.22 0.15 14.46
C MET A 88 -8.25 -0.42 13.47
N SER A 89 -8.41 -1.74 13.43
CA SER A 89 -9.19 -2.45 12.41
C SER A 89 -10.44 -3.10 12.98
N PRO A 90 -11.50 -3.30 12.18
CA PRO A 90 -12.50 -4.32 12.48
C PRO A 90 -11.83 -5.69 12.73
N GLN A 91 -12.39 -6.51 13.62
CA GLN A 91 -11.89 -7.87 13.84
C GLN A 91 -11.82 -8.67 12.54
N PHE A 92 -10.72 -9.37 12.27
CA PHE A 92 -10.57 -10.21 11.08
C PHE A 92 -10.16 -11.63 11.46
N ASP A 93 -10.55 -12.58 10.63
CA ASP A 93 -10.33 -14.03 10.85
C ASP A 93 -9.02 -14.50 10.23
N VAL A 94 -8.64 -13.91 9.09
CA VAL A 94 -7.48 -14.33 8.28
C VAL A 94 -6.73 -13.11 7.74
N ALA A 95 -5.40 -13.16 7.78
CA ALA A 95 -4.52 -12.16 7.18
C ALA A 95 -3.90 -12.69 5.89
N TYR A 96 -3.76 -11.82 4.89
CA TYR A 96 -3.14 -12.11 3.60
C TYR A 96 -1.83 -11.33 3.50
N SER A 97 -0.72 -12.04 3.35
CA SER A 97 0.58 -11.40 3.16
C SER A 97 1.61 -12.36 2.56
N ASN A 98 2.47 -11.80 1.71
CA ASN A 98 3.67 -12.48 1.22
C ASN A 98 4.96 -11.91 1.85
N ASN A 99 4.86 -10.95 2.78
CA ASN A 99 6.01 -10.39 3.50
C ASN A 99 6.39 -11.32 4.67
N PRO A 100 7.60 -11.89 4.71
CA PRO A 100 7.99 -12.85 5.75
C PRO A 100 7.86 -12.32 7.19
N LEU A 101 8.15 -11.04 7.42
CA LEU A 101 8.01 -10.42 8.74
C LEU A 101 6.54 -10.33 9.15
N VAL A 102 5.67 -9.84 8.26
CA VAL A 102 4.23 -9.73 8.53
C VAL A 102 3.61 -11.11 8.78
N VAL A 103 3.99 -12.11 7.98
CA VAL A 103 3.55 -13.50 8.16
C VAL A 103 3.98 -14.05 9.53
N GLN A 104 5.23 -13.81 9.92
CA GLN A 104 5.76 -14.26 11.21
C GLN A 104 4.99 -13.60 12.37
N LEU A 105 4.80 -12.29 12.32
CA LEU A 105 4.13 -11.53 13.38
C LEU A 105 2.68 -11.98 13.59
N PHE A 106 1.91 -12.15 12.52
CA PHE A 106 0.52 -12.62 12.63
C PHE A 106 0.43 -14.05 13.17
N ARG A 107 1.34 -14.94 12.75
CA ARG A 107 1.38 -16.32 13.26
C ARG A 107 1.70 -16.37 14.75
N GLU A 108 2.65 -15.56 15.22
CA GLU A 108 2.97 -15.43 16.65
C GLU A 108 1.77 -14.92 17.47
N ALA A 109 0.92 -14.09 16.86
CA ALA A 109 -0.32 -13.61 17.45
C ALA A 109 -1.51 -14.58 17.33
N GLY A 110 -1.32 -15.77 16.73
CA GLY A 110 -2.37 -16.77 16.55
C GLY A 110 -3.38 -16.46 15.45
N VAL A 111 -3.07 -15.54 14.53
CA VAL A 111 -3.91 -15.21 13.38
C VAL A 111 -3.58 -16.15 12.22
N GLU A 112 -4.60 -16.69 11.55
CA GLU A 112 -4.42 -17.47 10.33
C GLU A 112 -3.81 -16.58 9.23
N VAL A 113 -2.75 -17.05 8.57
CA VAL A 113 -2.12 -16.30 7.48
C VAL A 113 -2.16 -17.12 6.19
N ARG A 114 -2.76 -16.54 5.16
CA ARG A 114 -2.78 -17.09 3.80
C ARG A 114 -1.84 -16.30 2.89
N SER A 115 -1.21 -17.01 1.98
CA SER A 115 -0.42 -16.43 0.88
C SER A 115 -1.17 -16.69 -0.42
N SER A 116 -1.38 -15.65 -1.23
CA SER A 116 -1.90 -15.84 -2.58
C SER A 116 -0.81 -16.42 -3.49
N PRO A 117 -1.13 -17.35 -4.41
CA PRO A 117 -0.20 -17.81 -5.43
C PRO A 117 0.27 -16.61 -6.25
N MET A 118 1.51 -16.18 -6.01
CA MET A 118 2.11 -14.97 -6.58
C MET A 118 1.75 -14.76 -8.05
N PHE A 119 0.88 -13.79 -8.32
CA PHE A 119 0.91 -13.13 -9.61
C PHE A 119 2.22 -12.34 -9.66
N ARG A 120 3.13 -12.77 -10.55
CA ARG A 120 4.30 -12.04 -11.05
C ARG A 120 4.85 -10.95 -10.11
N ARG A 121 5.47 -11.36 -8.99
CA ARG A 121 6.34 -10.46 -8.20
C ARG A 121 7.38 -9.75 -9.06
N GLU A 122 7.70 -10.31 -10.22
CA GLU A 122 8.67 -9.79 -11.18
C GLU A 122 8.17 -8.61 -12.05
N VAL A 123 6.87 -8.23 -12.02
CA VAL A 123 6.33 -7.28 -13.02
C VAL A 123 5.76 -5.98 -12.47
N LEU A 124 5.37 -5.90 -11.18
CA LEU A 124 4.78 -4.66 -10.64
C LEU A 124 5.31 -4.36 -9.23
N GLU A 125 6.53 -3.86 -9.16
CA GLU A 125 7.05 -3.27 -7.93
C GLU A 125 6.70 -1.77 -7.89
N GLY A 126 6.14 -1.30 -6.79
CA GLY A 126 5.88 0.14 -6.61
C GLY A 126 7.14 1.00 -6.80
N ALA A 127 8.35 0.45 -6.60
CA ALA A 127 9.60 1.13 -6.92
C ALA A 127 9.75 1.44 -8.42
N GLU A 128 9.60 0.44 -9.28
CA GLU A 128 9.64 0.60 -10.74
C GLU A 128 8.56 1.57 -11.24
N LEU A 129 7.37 1.53 -10.63
CA LEU A 129 6.28 2.43 -10.99
C LEU A 129 6.62 3.89 -10.67
N ARG A 130 7.19 4.18 -9.50
CA ARG A 130 7.65 5.53 -9.14
C ARG A 130 8.81 5.99 -10.01
N ASP A 131 9.75 5.11 -10.35
CA ASP A 131 10.83 5.38 -11.30
C ASP A 131 10.28 5.80 -12.68
N ARG A 132 9.25 5.12 -13.16
CA ARG A 132 8.56 5.47 -14.42
C ARG A 132 7.87 6.82 -14.34
N MET A 133 7.24 7.17 -13.22
CA MET A 133 6.66 8.51 -13.03
C MET A 133 7.73 9.61 -13.15
N VAL A 134 8.89 9.41 -12.52
CA VAL A 134 10.02 10.33 -12.62
C VAL A 134 10.46 10.49 -14.07
N ARG A 135 10.69 9.38 -14.78
CA ARG A 135 11.18 9.36 -16.18
C ARG A 135 10.13 9.80 -17.21
N GLY A 136 8.84 9.74 -16.87
CA GLY A 136 7.74 9.96 -17.82
C GLY A 136 7.40 8.72 -18.67
N ASP A 137 7.66 7.52 -18.14
CA ASP A 137 7.58 6.25 -18.87
C ASP A 137 6.28 5.47 -18.57
N GLY A 138 5.15 5.87 -19.15
CA GLY A 138 3.94 5.03 -19.28
C GLY A 138 3.49 4.24 -18.04
N TRP A 139 3.52 4.86 -16.86
CA TRP A 139 3.19 4.24 -15.58
C TRP A 139 1.68 3.99 -15.40
N GLU A 140 0.86 4.73 -16.14
CA GLU A 140 -0.60 4.72 -16.11
C GLU A 140 -1.14 3.31 -16.42
N THR A 141 -0.45 2.57 -17.30
CA THR A 141 -0.82 1.18 -17.67
C THR A 141 -0.60 0.15 -16.55
N LEU A 142 0.06 0.54 -15.47
CA LEU A 142 0.42 -0.33 -14.36
C LEU A 142 -0.52 -0.18 -13.15
N VAL A 143 -1.48 0.75 -13.22
CA VAL A 143 -2.46 1.03 -12.18
C VAL A 143 -3.89 0.95 -12.74
N PRO A 144 -4.91 0.81 -11.87
CA PRO A 144 -6.30 1.02 -12.27
C PRO A 144 -6.54 2.47 -12.70
N ASP A 145 -7.47 2.71 -13.62
CA ASP A 145 -7.80 4.05 -14.13
C ASP A 145 -8.14 5.02 -12.99
N ALA A 146 -8.86 4.54 -11.97
CA ALA A 146 -9.19 5.31 -10.77
C ALA A 146 -7.95 5.85 -10.01
N VAL A 147 -6.82 5.14 -10.07
CA VAL A 147 -5.56 5.61 -9.46
C VAL A 147 -4.91 6.67 -10.34
N THR A 148 -4.96 6.52 -11.66
CA THR A 148 -4.49 7.55 -12.60
C THR A 148 -5.22 8.87 -12.34
N ASP A 149 -6.55 8.83 -12.27
CA ASP A 149 -7.39 10.01 -11.98
C ASP A 149 -7.00 10.68 -10.66
N VAL A 150 -6.77 9.90 -9.59
CA VAL A 150 -6.35 10.44 -8.29
C VAL A 150 -4.97 11.07 -8.36
N ILE A 151 -4.02 10.45 -9.07
CA ILE A 151 -2.66 10.96 -9.18
C ILE A 151 -2.62 12.26 -9.99
N GLU A 152 -3.45 12.38 -11.01
CA GLU A 152 -3.66 13.64 -11.75
C GLU A 152 -4.32 14.71 -10.87
N GLU A 153 -5.35 14.34 -10.11
CA GLU A 153 -6.07 15.25 -9.19
C GLU A 153 -5.16 15.91 -8.14
N ILE A 154 -4.09 15.22 -7.71
CA ILE A 154 -3.20 15.66 -6.62
C ILE A 154 -1.80 16.13 -7.10
N ASP A 155 -1.61 16.30 -8.41
CA ASP A 155 -0.33 16.61 -9.04
C ASP A 155 0.81 15.65 -8.62
N GLY A 156 0.47 14.37 -8.49
CA GLY A 156 1.33 13.36 -7.85
C GLY A 156 2.65 13.11 -8.59
N VAL A 157 2.64 13.12 -9.92
CA VAL A 157 3.85 12.95 -10.74
C VAL A 157 4.79 14.16 -10.57
N GLU A 158 4.23 15.37 -10.53
CA GLU A 158 5.03 16.58 -10.32
C GLU A 158 5.68 16.56 -8.94
N ARG A 159 4.94 16.17 -7.90
CA ARG A 159 5.47 16.00 -6.55
C ARG A 159 6.64 15.03 -6.51
N ILE A 160 6.49 13.84 -7.10
CA ILE A 160 7.54 12.82 -7.12
C ILE A 160 8.82 13.36 -7.79
N ARG A 161 8.69 14.04 -8.92
CA ARG A 161 9.85 14.65 -9.62
C ARG A 161 10.55 15.69 -8.76
N ARG A 162 9.79 16.58 -8.10
CA ARG A 162 10.37 17.61 -7.22
C ARG A 162 11.12 16.99 -6.04
N VAL A 163 10.58 15.95 -5.43
CA VAL A 163 11.24 15.23 -4.32
C VAL A 163 12.50 14.50 -4.81
N ALA A 164 12.47 13.92 -6.02
CA ALA A 164 13.65 13.31 -6.64
C ALA A 164 14.80 14.31 -6.86
N ASP A 165 14.46 15.52 -7.33
CA ASP A 165 15.43 16.58 -7.59
C ASP A 165 16.07 17.12 -6.29
N THR A 166 15.30 17.20 -5.20
CA THR A 166 15.86 17.61 -3.89
C THR A 166 16.79 16.56 -3.31
N ASP A 167 16.48 15.28 -3.48
CA ASP A 167 17.34 14.18 -3.01
C ASP A 167 18.62 14.07 -3.85
N ALA A 168 18.58 14.37 -5.14
CA ALA A 168 19.76 14.36 -6.03
C ALA A 168 20.72 15.55 -5.81
N ASN A 169 20.20 16.67 -5.28
CA ASN A 169 21.00 17.85 -4.95
C ASN A 169 21.46 17.89 -3.48
N GLY A 170 21.11 16.87 -2.68
CA GLY A 170 21.48 16.74 -1.28
C GLY A 170 22.70 15.85 -1.07
N ASP A 171 23.89 16.36 -1.41
CA ASP A 171 25.12 15.96 -0.73
C ASP A 171 25.97 17.20 -0.44
N ASP A 172 26.53 17.24 0.77
CA ASP A 172 27.34 18.28 1.43
C ASP A 172 26.63 19.51 2.05
N ASN A 173 26.30 19.32 3.34
CA ASN A 173 26.00 20.30 4.40
C ASN A 173 24.53 20.62 4.65
N ALA A 174 23.86 19.78 5.43
CA ALA A 174 23.55 20.12 6.83
C ALA A 174 22.73 18.99 7.46
N ASP A 175 23.26 18.44 8.54
CA ASP A 175 22.46 17.96 9.67
C ASP A 175 23.33 18.22 10.93
N PRO A 176 22.79 18.46 12.14
CA PRO A 176 21.37 18.49 12.51
C PRO A 176 20.94 19.68 13.40
N GLU A 177 19.64 19.94 13.46
CA GLU A 177 18.92 20.28 14.72
C GLU A 177 17.58 19.54 14.76
#